data_AF-A0A379FLU0-F1
#
_entry.id   AF-A0A379FLU0-F1
#
_cell.length_a   1.000
_cell.length_b   1.000
_cell.length_c   1.000
_cell.angle_alpha   90.00
_cell.angle_beta   90.00
_cell.angle_gamma   90.00
#
_symmetry.space_group_name_H-M   'P 1'
#
loop_
_entity.id
_entity.type
_entity.pdbx_description
1 polymer ?
#
loop_
_entity_poly.entity_id
_entity_poly.type
_entity_poly.pdbx_seq_one_letter_code
_entity_poly.pdbx_strand_id
1 'polypeptide(L)'
;MDTSLLYAVIGALSGVLVGGLATWFSIAQKITQKDQELQQLNRQLAASDEKNIHLAQWKEEYERLDQELRTQRDINREQEAELREVITRFEQNQLANEEKQRILQNSEQRLTAQFENLANRIFEQNERRASEQQQKSLLAMLSPFREQLEGFRQQVQQSFGEEAKERHTLAYEIRQLQQLNNQMTKEAVNLTRALKGDNKIQGNWGETILTRILEVSGLREGSEFETQVSINTSYNSRYQPDVIIHLPEGKDVVVDAKMSLVSYEHYFNSEDPHEQQQALKNHVASIRNHMRMLSRKDYHQLPGIRSLDYVLMFIPIEPAYLLALKEAPELLDEGIKQNIMLVCPSTLLVAVEND
;
A
#
# COMPACT_ATOMS: atom_id res chain seq x y z
N MET A 1 107.81 -19.59 44.98
CA MET A 1 106.56 -20.01 44.30
C MET A 1 105.81 -18.74 43.99
N ASP A 2 105.63 -18.49 42.70
CA ASP A 2 105.78 -17.16 42.13
C ASP A 2 104.45 -16.41 42.05
N THR A 3 104.41 -15.22 42.65
CA THR A 3 103.27 -14.30 42.62
C THR A 3 102.87 -13.90 41.18
N SER A 4 103.81 -13.94 40.24
CA SER A 4 103.57 -13.72 38.81
C SER A 4 102.63 -14.74 38.18
N LEU A 5 102.67 -16.00 38.61
CA LEU A 5 101.85 -17.08 38.06
C LEU A 5 100.39 -16.98 38.55
N LEU A 6 100.18 -16.49 39.77
CA LEU A 6 98.85 -16.20 40.32
C LEU A 6 98.14 -15.05 39.57
N TYR A 7 98.84 -13.94 39.30
CA TYR A 7 98.28 -12.82 38.53
C TYR A 7 97.97 -13.21 37.07
N ALA A 8 98.78 -14.09 36.46
CA ALA A 8 98.52 -14.61 35.12
C ALA A 8 97.25 -15.47 35.05
N VAL A 9 97.02 -16.34 36.04
CA VAL A 9 95.80 -17.17 36.12
C VAL A 9 94.55 -16.32 36.40
N ILE A 10 94.64 -15.32 37.28
CA ILE A 10 93.53 -14.39 37.56
C ILE A 10 93.20 -13.56 36.30
N GLY A 11 94.22 -13.08 35.59
CA GLY A 11 94.04 -12.38 34.31
C GLY A 11 93.36 -13.25 33.26
N ALA A 12 93.78 -14.49 33.09
CA ALA A 12 93.16 -15.44 32.15
C ALA A 12 91.70 -15.75 32.50
N LEU A 13 91.38 -15.99 33.79
CA LEU A 13 90.02 -16.24 34.26
C LEU A 13 89.11 -15.02 34.10
N SER A 14 89.62 -13.82 34.38
CA SER A 14 88.89 -12.57 34.16
C SER A 14 88.59 -12.32 32.68
N GLY A 15 89.53 -12.62 31.79
CA GLY A 15 89.35 -12.51 30.33
C GLY A 15 88.27 -13.46 29.80
N VAL A 16 88.24 -14.70 30.29
CA VAL A 16 87.21 -15.69 29.92
C VAL A 16 85.83 -15.27 30.45
N LEU A 17 85.75 -14.76 31.68
CA LEU A 17 84.50 -14.24 32.25
C LEU A 17 83.96 -13.04 31.48
N VAL A 18 84.82 -12.06 31.17
CA VAL A 18 84.44 -10.87 30.41
C VAL A 18 84.07 -11.23 28.97
N GLY A 19 84.82 -12.14 28.32
CA GLY A 19 84.49 -12.65 26.99
C GLY A 19 83.18 -13.45 26.96
N GLY A 20 82.93 -14.26 27.98
CA GLY A 20 81.67 -15.01 28.15
C GLY A 20 80.47 -14.08 28.37
N LEU A 21 80.62 -13.04 29.20
CA LEU A 21 79.58 -12.03 29.41
C LEU A 21 79.32 -11.20 28.14
N ALA A 22 80.37 -10.81 27.41
CA ALA A 22 80.22 -10.06 26.16
C ALA A 22 79.54 -10.89 25.05
N THR A 23 79.86 -12.19 24.95
CA THR A 23 79.19 -13.09 24.00
C THR A 23 77.76 -13.39 24.41
N TRP A 24 77.50 -13.62 25.70
CA TRP A 24 76.13 -13.78 26.23
C TRP A 24 75.28 -12.53 26.00
N PHE A 25 75.81 -11.33 26.27
CA PHE A 25 75.13 -10.06 26.02
C PHE A 25 74.83 -9.86 24.52
N SER A 26 75.78 -10.18 23.64
CA SER A 26 75.59 -10.10 22.18
C SER A 26 74.53 -11.09 21.68
N ILE A 27 74.48 -12.30 22.25
CA ILE A 27 73.47 -13.32 21.93
C ILE A 27 72.10 -12.88 22.46
N ALA A 28 72.03 -12.42 23.71
CA ALA A 28 70.79 -11.91 24.31
C ALA A 28 70.22 -10.74 23.49
N GLN A 29 71.08 -9.82 23.04
CA GLN A 29 70.67 -8.70 22.19
C GLN A 29 70.12 -9.16 20.84
N LYS A 30 70.77 -10.14 20.19
CA LYS A 30 70.27 -10.74 18.93
C LYS A 30 68.94 -11.46 19.11
N ILE A 31 68.74 -12.16 20.23
CA ILE A 31 67.48 -12.83 20.55
C ILE A 31 66.37 -11.79 20.71
N THR A 32 66.59 -10.73 21.50
CA THR A 32 65.60 -9.65 21.65
C THR A 32 65.29 -8.94 20.34
N GLN A 33 66.28 -8.74 19.46
CA GLN A 33 66.06 -8.15 18.15
C GLN A 33 65.22 -9.06 17.25
N LYS A 34 65.50 -10.37 17.25
CA LYS A 34 64.71 -11.36 16.51
C LYS A 34 63.29 -11.51 17.04
N ASP A 35 63.10 -11.45 18.34
CA ASP A 35 61.77 -11.44 18.96
C ASP A 35 60.98 -10.19 18.57
N GLN A 36 61.63 -9.03 18.50
CA GLN A 36 61.00 -7.80 18.01
C GLN A 36 60.62 -7.89 16.52
N GLU A 37 61.50 -8.43 15.67
CA GLU A 37 61.20 -8.69 14.25
C GLU A 37 60.02 -9.67 14.09
N LEU A 38 59.99 -10.76 14.86
CA LEU A 38 58.89 -11.73 14.87
C LEU A 38 57.58 -11.10 15.33
N GLN A 39 57.61 -10.27 16.38
CA GLN A 39 56.44 -9.55 16.84
C GLN A 39 55.92 -8.55 15.80
N GLN A 40 56.80 -7.84 15.11
CA GLN A 40 56.42 -6.93 14.02
C GLN A 40 55.80 -7.70 12.85
N LEU A 41 56.40 -8.82 12.46
CA LEU A 41 55.88 -9.66 11.37
C LEU A 41 54.52 -10.26 11.71
N ASN A 42 54.33 -10.76 12.94
CA ASN A 42 53.04 -11.26 13.41
C ASN A 42 51.96 -10.17 13.44
N ARG A 43 52.31 -8.93 13.79
CA ARG A 43 51.38 -7.79 13.73
C ARG A 43 50.99 -7.45 12.29
N GLN A 44 51.95 -7.48 11.36
CA GLN A 44 51.67 -7.25 9.94
C GLN A 44 50.79 -8.36 9.35
N LEU A 45 51.05 -9.61 9.72
CA LEU A 45 50.24 -10.76 9.30
C LEU A 45 48.81 -10.63 9.83
N ALA A 46 48.64 -10.34 11.12
CA ALA A 46 47.32 -10.12 11.72
C ALA A 46 46.56 -8.97 11.05
N ALA A 47 47.23 -7.86 10.75
CA ALA A 47 46.62 -6.73 10.02
C ALA A 47 46.27 -7.08 8.56
N SER A 48 47.01 -7.99 7.93
CA SER A 48 46.69 -8.49 6.58
C SER A 48 45.50 -9.45 6.62
N ASP A 49 45.43 -10.33 7.61
CA ASP A 49 44.31 -11.25 7.79
C ASP A 49 43.02 -10.49 8.10
N GLU A 50 43.07 -9.46 8.93
CA GLU A 50 41.94 -8.57 9.21
C GLU A 50 41.45 -7.86 7.93
N LYS A 51 42.37 -7.36 7.09
CA LYS A 51 42.02 -6.79 5.78
C LYS A 51 41.37 -7.81 4.85
N ASN A 52 41.85 -9.05 4.85
CA ASN A 52 41.28 -10.12 4.03
C ASN A 52 39.87 -10.50 4.48
N ILE A 53 39.62 -10.51 5.79
CA ILE A 53 38.28 -10.73 6.36
C ILE A 53 37.34 -9.60 5.93
N HIS A 54 37.77 -8.35 6.06
CA HIS A 54 36.97 -7.21 5.61
C HIS A 54 36.69 -7.27 4.10
N LEU A 55 37.70 -7.57 3.27
CA LEU A 55 37.52 -7.75 1.82
C LEU A 55 36.49 -8.84 1.49
N ALA A 56 36.48 -9.94 2.23
CA ALA A 56 35.48 -10.99 2.08
C ALA A 56 34.07 -10.49 2.45
N GLN A 57 33.93 -9.75 3.55
CA GLN A 57 32.66 -9.13 3.97
C GLN A 57 32.14 -8.14 2.92
N TRP A 58 32.99 -7.23 2.43
CA TRP A 58 32.62 -6.28 1.38
C TRP A 58 32.19 -6.96 0.09
N LYS A 59 32.85 -8.09 -0.26
CA LYS A 59 32.48 -8.86 -1.45
C LYS A 59 31.11 -9.53 -1.30
N GLU A 60 30.82 -10.11 -0.13
CA GLU A 60 29.52 -10.70 0.17
C GLU A 60 28.41 -9.65 0.16
N GLU A 61 28.67 -8.47 0.74
CA GLU A 61 27.72 -7.35 0.74
C GLU A 61 27.49 -6.80 -0.67
N TYR A 62 28.54 -6.70 -1.50
CA TYR A 62 28.42 -6.32 -2.91
C TYR A 62 27.59 -7.33 -3.71
N GLU A 63 27.82 -8.63 -3.51
CA GLU A 63 27.05 -9.69 -4.16
C GLU A 63 25.57 -9.65 -3.73
N ARG A 64 25.29 -9.41 -2.44
CA ARG A 64 23.93 -9.25 -1.92
C ARG A 64 23.24 -8.03 -2.55
N LEU A 65 23.94 -6.91 -2.65
CA LEU A 65 23.40 -5.67 -3.23
C LEU A 65 23.16 -5.81 -4.74
N ASP A 66 24.05 -6.49 -5.46
CA ASP A 66 23.86 -6.78 -6.90
C ASP A 66 22.64 -7.70 -7.13
N GLN A 67 22.44 -8.69 -6.26
CA GLN A 67 21.24 -9.54 -6.30
C GLN A 67 19.97 -8.73 -6.06
N GLU A 68 19.93 -7.90 -5.01
CA GLU A 68 18.78 -7.04 -4.73
C GLU A 68 18.50 -6.10 -5.91
N LEU A 69 19.53 -5.46 -6.47
CA LEU A 69 19.39 -4.59 -7.62
C LEU A 69 18.83 -5.31 -8.86
N ARG A 70 19.21 -6.57 -9.09
CA ARG A 70 18.63 -7.41 -10.15
C ARG A 70 17.16 -7.70 -9.89
N THR A 71 16.80 -8.12 -8.67
CA THR A 71 15.41 -8.40 -8.32
C THR A 71 14.53 -7.15 -8.47
N GLN A 72 15.01 -5.98 -8.03
CA GLN A 72 14.29 -4.72 -8.20
C GLN A 72 14.13 -4.34 -9.68
N ARG A 73 15.12 -4.62 -10.53
CA ARG A 73 15.00 -4.40 -11.98
C ARG A 73 13.99 -5.34 -12.62
N ASP A 74 13.91 -6.57 -12.17
CA ASP A 74 12.97 -7.55 -12.69
C ASP A 74 11.53 -7.21 -12.26
N ILE A 75 11.31 -6.82 -10.99
CA ILE A 75 10.02 -6.31 -10.50
C ILE A 75 9.58 -5.07 -11.29
N ASN A 76 10.48 -4.09 -11.49
CA ASN A 76 10.14 -2.90 -12.28
C ASN A 76 9.76 -3.25 -13.72
N ARG A 77 10.45 -4.22 -14.34
CA ARG A 77 10.11 -4.68 -15.70
C ARG A 77 8.75 -5.37 -15.75
N GLU A 78 8.42 -6.17 -14.75
CA GLU A 78 7.12 -6.82 -14.63
C GLU A 78 5.99 -5.79 -14.45
N GLN A 79 6.19 -4.81 -13.56
CA GLN A 79 5.26 -3.70 -13.37
C GLN A 79 5.09 -2.85 -14.64
N GLU A 80 6.18 -2.57 -15.37
CA GLU A 80 6.09 -1.89 -16.66
C GLU A 80 5.30 -2.71 -17.70
N ALA A 81 5.42 -4.04 -17.67
CA ALA A 81 4.67 -4.92 -18.57
C ALA A 81 3.18 -4.93 -18.23
N GLU A 82 2.82 -5.08 -16.95
CA GLU A 82 1.44 -5.00 -16.48
C GLU A 82 0.82 -3.64 -16.82
N LEU A 83 1.55 -2.54 -16.60
CA LEU A 83 1.07 -1.20 -16.93
C LEU A 83 0.79 -1.06 -18.43
N ARG A 84 1.68 -1.57 -19.29
CA ARG A 84 1.46 -1.58 -20.75
C ARG A 84 0.25 -2.44 -21.13
N GLU A 85 0.05 -3.58 -20.50
CA GLU A 85 -1.13 -4.43 -20.75
C GLU A 85 -2.42 -3.70 -20.37
N VAL A 86 -2.47 -3.06 -19.21
CA VAL A 86 -3.62 -2.28 -18.75
C VAL A 86 -3.91 -1.12 -19.69
N ILE A 87 -2.89 -0.36 -20.12
CA ILE A 87 -3.04 0.72 -21.09
C ILE A 87 -3.58 0.19 -22.42
N THR A 88 -3.01 -0.91 -22.93
CA THR A 88 -3.46 -1.53 -24.19
C THR A 88 -4.92 -1.97 -24.11
N ARG A 89 -5.32 -2.60 -22.99
CA ARG A 89 -6.70 -3.04 -22.77
C ARG A 89 -7.66 -1.87 -22.66
N PHE A 90 -7.24 -0.78 -22.02
CA PHE A 90 -8.02 0.44 -21.94
C PHE A 90 -8.22 1.08 -23.31
N GLU A 91 -7.16 1.21 -24.11
CA GLU A 91 -7.23 1.72 -25.48
C GLU A 91 -8.13 0.86 -26.37
N GLN A 92 -8.01 -0.48 -26.28
CA GLN A 92 -8.88 -1.40 -27.01
C GLN A 92 -10.35 -1.25 -26.61
N ASN A 93 -10.64 -1.10 -25.32
CA ASN A 93 -12.00 -0.86 -24.86
C ASN A 93 -12.55 0.47 -25.36
N GLN A 94 -11.75 1.54 -25.39
CA GLN A 94 -12.17 2.83 -25.96
C GLN A 94 -12.50 2.69 -27.45
N LEU A 95 -11.60 2.09 -28.24
CA LEU A 95 -11.82 1.88 -29.67
C LEU A 95 -13.05 1.01 -29.97
N ALA A 96 -13.25 -0.07 -29.20
CA ALA A 96 -14.43 -0.92 -29.34
C ALA A 96 -15.72 -0.16 -29.02
N ASN A 97 -15.69 0.74 -28.04
CA ASN A 97 -16.85 1.55 -27.67
C ASN A 97 -17.15 2.63 -28.74
N GLU A 98 -16.12 3.29 -29.28
CA GLU A 98 -16.25 4.25 -30.38
C GLU A 98 -16.82 3.59 -31.64
N GLU A 99 -16.37 2.38 -31.97
CA GLU A 99 -16.89 1.62 -33.12
C GLU A 99 -18.34 1.21 -32.88
N LYS A 100 -18.68 0.73 -31.67
CA LYS A 100 -20.07 0.43 -31.30
C LYS A 100 -20.96 1.68 -31.44
N GLN A 101 -20.47 2.85 -31.03
CA GLN A 101 -21.18 4.11 -31.17
C GLN A 101 -21.41 4.48 -32.65
N ARG A 102 -20.38 4.33 -33.50
CA ARG A 102 -20.53 4.51 -34.96
C ARG A 102 -21.54 3.56 -35.58
N ILE A 103 -21.52 2.28 -35.20
CA ILE A 103 -22.48 1.29 -35.70
C ILE A 103 -23.91 1.69 -35.32
N LEU A 104 -24.14 2.12 -34.08
CA LEU A 104 -25.46 2.57 -33.63
C LEU A 104 -25.94 3.81 -34.39
N GLN A 105 -25.08 4.81 -34.61
CA GLN A 105 -25.41 6.00 -35.40
C GLN A 105 -25.71 5.67 -36.86
N ASN A 106 -24.89 4.83 -37.50
CA ASN A 106 -25.13 4.39 -38.87
C ASN A 106 -26.41 3.56 -39.00
N SER A 107 -26.72 2.74 -38.00
CA SER A 107 -27.97 1.98 -37.94
C SER A 107 -29.18 2.90 -37.82
N GLU A 108 -29.10 3.93 -36.97
CA GLU A 108 -30.14 4.96 -36.83
C GLU A 108 -30.39 5.67 -38.16
N GLN A 109 -29.34 6.20 -38.79
CA GLN A 109 -29.44 6.88 -40.09
C GLN A 109 -30.02 5.97 -41.19
N ARG A 110 -29.58 4.71 -41.24
CA ARG A 110 -30.06 3.73 -42.22
C ARG A 110 -31.54 3.42 -42.01
N LEU A 111 -31.97 3.22 -40.77
CA LEU A 111 -33.38 2.94 -40.46
C LEU A 111 -34.26 4.14 -40.81
N THR A 112 -33.81 5.36 -40.50
CA THR A 112 -34.51 6.61 -40.88
C THR A 112 -34.64 6.73 -42.40
N ALA A 113 -33.56 6.52 -43.15
CA ALA A 113 -33.59 6.56 -44.62
C ALA A 113 -34.46 5.45 -45.24
N GLN A 114 -34.43 4.23 -44.68
CA GLN A 114 -35.29 3.14 -45.14
C GLN A 114 -36.77 3.42 -44.85
N PHE A 115 -37.07 4.05 -43.71
CA PHE A 115 -38.42 4.49 -43.37
C PHE A 115 -38.93 5.56 -44.34
N GLU A 116 -38.15 6.62 -44.59
CA GLU A 116 -38.51 7.67 -45.55
C GLU A 116 -38.77 7.11 -46.95
N ASN A 117 -37.91 6.20 -47.43
CA ASN A 117 -38.09 5.53 -48.71
C ASN A 117 -39.33 4.63 -48.76
N LEU A 118 -39.62 3.89 -47.69
CA LEU A 118 -40.80 3.04 -47.60
C LEU A 118 -42.08 3.89 -47.55
N ALA A 119 -42.07 4.97 -46.77
CA ALA A 119 -43.18 5.92 -46.70
C ALA A 119 -43.47 6.54 -48.07
N ASN A 120 -42.44 7.06 -48.76
CA ASN A 120 -42.58 7.64 -50.10
C ASN A 120 -43.11 6.61 -51.11
N ARG A 121 -42.58 5.38 -51.09
CA ARG A 121 -43.01 4.31 -52.01
C ARG A 121 -44.45 3.87 -51.76
N ILE A 122 -44.87 3.76 -50.50
CA ILE A 122 -46.26 3.46 -50.13
C ILE A 122 -47.21 4.59 -50.56
N PHE A 123 -46.78 5.85 -50.43
CA PHE A 123 -47.55 7.01 -50.89
C PHE A 123 -47.70 7.02 -52.44
N GLU A 124 -46.60 6.90 -53.19
CA GLU A 124 -46.62 6.89 -54.66
C GLU A 124 -47.40 5.70 -55.26
N GLN A 125 -47.28 4.52 -54.64
CA GLN A 125 -47.94 3.31 -55.11
C GLN A 125 -49.46 3.34 -54.87
N ASN A 126 -49.94 4.11 -53.90
CA ASN A 126 -51.36 4.27 -53.58
C ASN A 126 -52.03 5.48 -54.25
N GLU A 127 -51.29 6.53 -54.66
CA GLU A 127 -51.85 7.59 -55.52
C GLU A 127 -52.41 7.02 -56.83
N ARG A 128 -51.83 5.93 -57.34
CA ARG A 128 -52.29 5.28 -58.58
C ARG A 128 -53.57 4.44 -58.40
N ARG A 129 -54.09 4.24 -57.16
CA ARG A 129 -55.22 3.32 -56.91
C ARG A 129 -56.24 3.66 -55.80
N ALA A 130 -56.15 4.72 -54.98
CA ALA A 130 -57.03 4.80 -53.79
C ALA A 130 -57.69 6.14 -53.44
N SER A 131 -58.93 6.05 -52.94
CA SER A 131 -59.72 7.14 -52.32
C SER A 131 -59.19 7.54 -50.93
N GLU A 132 -59.57 8.73 -50.45
CA GLU A 132 -59.14 9.36 -49.18
C GLU A 132 -59.19 8.42 -47.95
N GLN A 133 -60.05 7.40 -47.95
CA GLN A 133 -60.23 6.47 -46.84
C GLN A 133 -59.09 5.44 -46.69
N GLN A 134 -58.48 5.01 -47.80
CA GLN A 134 -57.33 4.10 -47.76
C GLN A 134 -56.05 4.83 -47.31
N GLN A 135 -55.94 6.11 -47.66
CA GLN A 135 -54.82 6.98 -47.27
C GLN A 135 -54.78 7.21 -45.75
N LYS A 136 -55.96 7.43 -45.13
CA LYS A 136 -56.10 7.51 -43.67
C LYS A 136 -55.74 6.21 -42.96
N SER A 137 -56.11 5.05 -43.51
CA SER A 137 -55.79 3.75 -42.90
C SER A 137 -54.29 3.42 -42.95
N LEU A 138 -53.58 3.83 -44.01
CA LEU A 138 -52.14 3.62 -44.13
C LEU A 138 -51.33 4.56 -43.24
N LEU A 139 -51.74 5.82 -43.12
CA LEU A 139 -51.17 6.75 -42.14
C LEU A 139 -51.31 6.21 -40.71
N ALA A 140 -52.47 5.61 -40.38
CA ALA A 140 -52.69 4.96 -39.10
C ALA A 140 -51.79 3.72 -38.87
N MET A 141 -51.40 3.00 -39.93
CA MET A 141 -50.48 1.85 -39.83
C MET A 141 -49.00 2.25 -39.75
N LEU A 142 -48.61 3.39 -40.35
CA LEU A 142 -47.23 3.90 -40.30
C LEU A 142 -46.93 4.69 -39.02
N SER A 143 -47.95 5.26 -38.35
CA SER A 143 -47.79 6.05 -37.12
C SER A 143 -47.06 5.30 -36.01
N PRO A 144 -47.41 4.04 -35.67
CA PRO A 144 -46.74 3.29 -34.59
C PRO A 144 -45.25 3.07 -34.89
N PHE A 145 -44.88 2.92 -36.16
CA PHE A 145 -43.50 2.70 -36.57
C PHE A 145 -42.67 3.98 -36.50
N ARG A 146 -43.26 5.12 -36.87
CA ARG A 146 -42.66 6.44 -36.66
C ARG A 146 -42.43 6.72 -35.17
N GLU A 147 -43.41 6.38 -34.34
CA GLU A 147 -43.33 6.54 -32.88
C GLU A 147 -42.22 5.67 -32.27
N GLN A 148 -42.08 4.42 -32.72
CA GLN A 148 -40.99 3.53 -32.31
C GLN A 148 -39.61 4.02 -32.77
N LEU A 149 -39.50 4.59 -33.97
CA LEU A 149 -38.25 5.17 -34.48
C LEU A 149 -37.85 6.43 -33.70
N GLU A 150 -38.80 7.32 -33.44
CA GLU A 150 -38.58 8.51 -32.61
C GLU A 150 -38.15 8.10 -31.19
N GLY A 151 -38.82 7.10 -30.61
CA GLY A 151 -38.46 6.53 -29.31
C GLY A 151 -37.07 5.89 -29.28
N PHE A 152 -36.71 5.12 -30.31
CA PHE A 152 -35.36 4.55 -30.45
C PHE A 152 -34.30 5.64 -30.54
N ARG A 153 -34.53 6.68 -31.37
CA ARG A 153 -33.61 7.80 -31.53
C ARG A 153 -33.43 8.57 -30.22
N GLN A 154 -34.52 8.81 -29.50
CA GLN A 154 -34.52 9.47 -28.20
C GLN A 154 -33.78 8.63 -27.15
N GLN A 155 -33.98 7.31 -27.13
CA GLN A 155 -33.30 6.41 -26.20
C GLN A 155 -31.80 6.27 -26.48
N VAL A 156 -31.39 6.24 -27.75
CA VAL A 156 -29.97 6.27 -28.14
C VAL A 156 -29.33 7.60 -27.75
N GLN A 157 -29.99 8.73 -28.01
CA GLN A 157 -29.47 10.04 -27.65
C GLN A 157 -29.38 10.25 -26.13
N GLN A 158 -30.39 9.77 -25.39
CA GLN A 158 -30.43 9.83 -23.93
C GLN A 158 -29.35 8.94 -23.31
N SER A 159 -29.19 7.71 -23.79
CA SER A 159 -28.15 6.79 -23.32
C SER A 159 -26.74 7.36 -23.53
N PHE A 160 -26.46 8.02 -24.67
CA PHE A 160 -25.19 8.70 -24.87
C PHE A 160 -25.01 9.93 -23.97
N GLY A 161 -26.09 10.67 -23.69
CA GLY A 161 -26.06 11.81 -22.78
C GLY A 161 -25.82 11.41 -21.32
N GLU A 162 -26.46 10.32 -20.88
CA GLU A 162 -26.28 9.73 -19.55
C GLU A 162 -24.87 9.16 -19.39
N GLU A 163 -24.36 8.38 -20.36
CA GLU A 163 -22.99 7.84 -20.31
C GLU A 163 -21.94 8.97 -20.26
N ALA A 164 -22.10 10.02 -21.07
CA ALA A 164 -21.19 11.16 -21.05
C ALA A 164 -21.22 11.89 -19.69
N LYS A 165 -22.41 12.05 -19.10
CA LYS A 165 -22.58 12.69 -17.80
C LYS A 165 -21.97 11.85 -16.68
N GLU A 166 -22.23 10.54 -16.65
CA GLU A 166 -21.61 9.61 -15.69
C GLU A 166 -20.08 9.62 -15.81
N ARG A 167 -19.52 9.61 -17.02
CA ARG A 167 -18.07 9.73 -17.24
C ARG A 167 -17.50 11.03 -16.69
N HIS A 168 -18.21 12.15 -16.88
CA HIS A 168 -17.77 13.44 -16.36
C HIS A 168 -17.84 13.51 -14.83
N THR A 169 -18.92 12.98 -14.23
CA THR A 169 -19.06 12.87 -12.78
C THR A 169 -17.99 11.97 -12.19
N LEU A 170 -17.79 10.77 -12.74
CA LEU A 170 -16.77 9.83 -12.28
C LEU A 170 -15.35 10.40 -12.42
N ALA A 171 -15.04 11.04 -13.55
CA ALA A 171 -13.73 11.69 -13.74
C ALA A 171 -13.53 12.91 -12.83
N TYR A 172 -14.61 13.54 -12.37
CA TYR A 172 -14.58 14.62 -11.39
C TYR A 172 -14.38 14.07 -9.98
N GLU A 173 -15.10 13.03 -9.59
CA GLU A 173 -14.97 12.33 -8.31
C GLU A 173 -13.60 11.68 -8.15
N ILE A 174 -13.07 11.02 -9.18
CA ILE A 174 -11.70 10.47 -9.17
C ILE A 174 -10.66 11.59 -8.97
N ARG A 175 -10.84 12.74 -9.64
CA ARG A 175 -9.94 13.89 -9.45
C ARG A 175 -10.07 14.51 -8.07
N GLN A 176 -11.29 14.60 -7.53
CA GLN A 176 -11.52 15.04 -6.15
C GLN A 176 -10.88 14.08 -5.16
N LEU A 177 -11.05 12.76 -5.32
CA LEU A 177 -10.41 11.74 -4.50
C LEU A 177 -8.88 11.82 -4.59
N GLN A 178 -8.31 11.99 -5.78
CA GLN A 178 -6.86 12.19 -5.94
C GLN A 178 -6.37 13.47 -5.26
N GLN A 179 -7.12 14.57 -5.34
CA GLN A 179 -6.78 15.82 -4.65
C GLN A 179 -6.90 15.66 -3.13
N LEU A 180 -7.99 15.05 -2.66
CA LEU A 180 -8.23 14.76 -1.25
C LEU A 180 -7.15 13.83 -0.70
N ASN A 181 -6.75 12.79 -1.43
CA ASN A 181 -5.70 11.85 -1.03
C ASN A 181 -4.32 12.55 -0.96
N ASN A 182 -3.99 13.37 -1.96
CA ASN A 182 -2.75 14.16 -1.95
C ASN A 182 -2.72 15.19 -0.80
N GLN A 183 -3.85 15.84 -0.54
CA GLN A 183 -3.97 16.82 0.52
C GLN A 183 -3.96 16.17 1.90
N MET A 184 -4.72 15.08 2.09
CA MET A 184 -4.69 14.25 3.31
C MET A 184 -3.32 13.65 3.55
N THR A 185 -2.59 13.19 2.53
CA THR A 185 -1.22 12.68 2.70
C THR A 185 -0.28 13.79 3.18
N LYS A 186 -0.38 15.00 2.62
CA LYS A 186 0.40 16.15 3.07
C LYS A 186 0.02 16.59 4.48
N GLU A 187 -1.27 16.64 4.79
CA GLU A 187 -1.80 17.01 6.10
C GLU A 187 -1.46 15.95 7.14
N ALA A 188 -1.53 14.66 6.81
CA ALA A 188 -1.10 13.55 7.65
C ALA A 188 0.40 13.61 7.93
N VAL A 189 1.24 13.91 6.94
CA VAL A 189 2.69 14.08 7.14
C VAL A 189 3.00 15.30 8.02
N ASN A 190 2.34 16.43 7.76
CA ASN A 190 2.52 17.65 8.55
C ASN A 190 1.98 17.49 9.98
N LEU A 191 0.87 16.77 10.14
CA LEU A 191 0.26 16.49 11.42
C LEU A 191 1.04 15.45 12.21
N THR A 192 1.56 14.41 11.56
CA THR A 192 2.48 13.45 12.21
C THR A 192 3.70 14.18 12.76
N ARG A 193 4.24 15.15 12.00
CA ARG A 193 5.31 16.05 12.48
C ARG A 193 4.87 16.99 13.61
N ALA A 194 3.63 17.47 13.61
CA ALA A 194 3.10 18.41 14.61
C ALA A 194 2.59 17.72 15.90
N LEU A 195 2.18 16.46 15.82
CA LEU A 195 1.64 15.64 16.92
C LEU A 195 2.68 14.72 17.55
N LYS A 196 3.96 14.95 17.26
CA LYS A 196 5.08 14.19 17.82
C LYS A 196 4.95 14.11 19.35
N GLY A 197 4.52 12.95 19.85
CA GLY A 197 4.44 12.64 21.29
C GLY A 197 3.06 12.74 21.95
N ASP A 198 1.97 13.08 21.26
CA ASP A 198 0.62 13.11 21.87
C ASP A 198 -0.34 12.07 21.26
N ASN A 199 -0.29 10.85 21.82
CA ASN A 199 -1.12 9.70 21.42
C ASN A 199 -2.63 10.00 21.44
N LYS A 200 -3.09 10.95 22.26
CA LYS A 200 -4.51 11.29 22.38
C LYS A 200 -5.00 12.10 21.19
N ILE A 201 -4.17 13.01 20.69
CA ILE A 201 -4.53 13.86 19.53
C ILE A 201 -4.49 13.04 18.23
N GLN A 202 -3.53 12.10 18.11
CA GLN A 202 -3.48 11.17 16.98
C GLN A 202 -4.73 10.28 16.90
N GLY A 203 -5.23 9.79 18.04
CA GLY A 203 -6.48 9.02 18.12
C GLY A 203 -7.69 9.83 17.65
N ASN A 204 -7.87 11.04 18.21
CA ASN A 204 -8.98 11.93 17.82
C ASN A 204 -8.93 12.33 16.33
N TRP A 205 -7.75 12.45 15.75
CA TRP A 205 -7.61 12.73 14.31
C TRP A 205 -8.00 11.53 13.45
N GLY A 206 -7.63 10.31 13.86
CA GLY A 206 -8.07 9.08 13.20
C GLY A 206 -9.61 8.96 13.19
N GLU A 207 -10.26 9.29 14.31
CA GLU A 207 -11.72 9.36 14.41
C GLU A 207 -12.31 10.42 13.47
N THR A 208 -11.73 11.62 13.44
CA THR A 208 -12.20 12.71 12.56
C THR A 208 -12.12 12.33 11.07
N ILE A 209 -11.04 11.66 10.68
CA ILE A 209 -10.88 11.15 9.31
C ILE A 209 -11.90 10.06 9.00
N LEU A 210 -12.11 9.13 9.93
CA LEU A 210 -13.09 8.07 9.76
C LEU A 210 -14.48 8.67 9.54
N THR A 211 -14.94 9.58 10.39
CA THR A 211 -16.21 10.29 10.23
C THR A 211 -16.30 10.98 8.87
N ARG A 212 -15.23 11.67 8.46
CA ARG A 212 -15.21 12.39 7.19
C ARG A 212 -15.34 11.47 5.98
N ILE A 213 -14.69 10.31 6.01
CA ILE A 213 -14.79 9.33 4.93
C ILE A 213 -16.20 8.77 4.84
N LEU A 214 -16.81 8.44 5.99
CA LEU A 214 -18.20 7.94 6.03
C LEU A 214 -19.20 8.97 5.49
N GLU A 215 -19.04 10.25 5.84
CA GLU A 215 -19.85 11.35 5.27
C GLU A 215 -19.70 11.44 3.74
N VAL A 216 -18.47 11.33 3.23
CA VAL A 216 -18.17 11.40 1.79
C VAL A 216 -18.72 10.18 1.04
N SER A 217 -18.76 9.01 1.69
CA SER A 217 -19.44 7.80 1.20
C SER A 217 -20.96 7.94 1.17
N GLY A 218 -21.53 9.05 1.65
CA GLY A 218 -22.97 9.32 1.63
C GLY A 218 -23.72 8.87 2.88
N LEU A 219 -23.04 8.41 3.92
CA LEU A 219 -23.64 8.00 5.18
C LEU A 219 -23.89 9.23 6.07
N ARG A 220 -25.00 9.26 6.82
CA ARG A 220 -25.30 10.34 7.75
C ARG A 220 -25.17 9.89 9.20
N GLU A 221 -24.51 10.73 9.99
CA GLU A 221 -24.38 10.51 11.42
C GLU A 221 -25.76 10.53 12.10
N GLY A 222 -26.00 9.56 12.99
CA GLY A 222 -27.27 9.36 13.69
C GLY A 222 -28.36 8.65 12.87
N SER A 223 -28.08 8.25 11.62
CA SER A 223 -28.99 7.43 10.79
C SER A 223 -28.28 6.19 10.27
N GLU A 224 -27.23 6.37 9.47
CA GLU A 224 -26.48 5.27 8.85
C GLU A 224 -25.18 4.94 9.59
N PHE A 225 -24.70 5.83 10.47
CA PHE A 225 -23.63 5.48 11.42
C PHE A 225 -23.75 6.27 12.73
N GLU A 226 -23.21 5.72 13.81
CA GLU A 226 -23.15 6.34 15.13
C GLU A 226 -21.72 6.34 15.66
N THR A 227 -21.31 7.46 16.28
CA THR A 227 -19.99 7.62 16.90
C THR A 227 -20.09 7.42 18.43
N GLN A 228 -19.04 6.83 19.03
CA GLN A 228 -18.84 6.79 20.50
C GLN A 228 -19.98 6.17 21.35
N VAL A 229 -20.77 5.27 20.79
CA VAL A 229 -21.89 4.60 21.47
C VAL A 229 -21.38 3.82 22.69
N SER A 230 -21.91 4.14 23.87
CA SER A 230 -21.59 3.40 25.09
C SER A 230 -22.58 2.28 25.32
N ILE A 231 -22.14 1.04 25.11
CA ILE A 231 -22.98 -0.14 25.30
C ILE A 231 -22.63 -0.75 26.66
N ASN A 232 -23.61 -0.72 27.56
CA ASN A 232 -23.50 -1.34 28.88
C ASN A 232 -23.96 -2.79 28.78
N THR A 233 -23.06 -3.74 29.04
CA THR A 233 -23.45 -5.16 29.15
C THR A 233 -23.95 -5.48 30.55
N SER A 234 -24.73 -6.56 30.67
CA SER A 234 -25.25 -7.11 31.93
C SER A 234 -24.17 -7.52 32.95
N TYR A 235 -22.89 -7.55 32.55
CA TYR A 235 -21.74 -7.91 33.39
C TYR A 235 -20.84 -6.71 33.77
N ASN A 236 -21.33 -5.47 33.69
CA ASN A 236 -20.61 -4.25 34.09
C ASN A 236 -19.34 -3.94 33.27
N SER A 237 -19.22 -4.53 32.09
CA SER A 237 -18.19 -4.20 31.09
C SER A 237 -18.72 -3.12 30.16
N ARG A 238 -18.05 -1.96 30.08
CA ARG A 238 -18.39 -0.90 29.12
C ARG A 238 -17.63 -1.14 27.83
N TYR A 239 -18.35 -1.39 26.74
CA TYR A 239 -17.78 -1.42 25.40
C TYR A 239 -18.11 -0.11 24.70
N GLN A 240 -17.09 0.50 24.12
CA GLN A 240 -17.21 1.73 23.36
C GLN A 240 -16.47 1.52 22.04
N PRO A 241 -17.15 1.02 21.01
CA PRO A 241 -16.63 1.08 19.65
C PRO A 241 -16.48 2.54 19.21
N ASP A 242 -15.50 2.80 18.34
CA ASP A 242 -15.27 4.17 17.86
C ASP A 242 -16.43 4.59 16.93
N VAL A 243 -16.81 3.72 15.99
CA VAL A 243 -17.97 3.90 15.10
C VAL A 243 -18.74 2.60 14.89
N ILE A 244 -20.08 2.70 14.80
CA ILE A 244 -20.98 1.64 14.34
C ILE A 244 -21.62 2.12 13.05
N ILE A 245 -21.56 1.32 11.99
CA ILE A 245 -22.20 1.58 10.70
C ILE A 245 -23.42 0.66 10.58
N HIS A 246 -24.57 1.22 10.24
CA HIS A 246 -25.81 0.50 9.99
C HIS A 246 -25.94 0.19 8.50
N LEU A 247 -25.90 -1.09 8.15
CA LEU A 247 -26.05 -1.56 6.78
C LEU A 247 -27.53 -1.83 6.44
N PRO A 248 -27.86 -1.87 5.14
CA PRO A 248 -29.14 -2.41 4.66
C PRO A 248 -29.42 -3.81 5.25
N GLU A 249 -30.70 -4.19 5.32
CA GLU A 249 -31.18 -5.42 5.99
C GLU A 249 -31.05 -5.42 7.53
N GLY A 250 -30.64 -4.29 8.12
CA GLY A 250 -30.54 -4.13 9.57
C GLY A 250 -29.39 -4.93 10.16
N LYS A 251 -28.26 -4.95 9.47
CA LYS A 251 -26.98 -5.46 9.98
C LYS A 251 -26.11 -4.29 10.44
N ASP A 252 -25.16 -4.55 11.33
CA ASP A 252 -24.26 -3.53 11.84
C ASP A 252 -22.80 -3.94 11.63
N VAL A 253 -21.93 -2.96 11.38
CA VAL A 253 -20.48 -3.15 11.31
C VAL A 253 -19.81 -2.24 12.32
N VAL A 254 -18.93 -2.82 13.13
CA VAL A 254 -18.12 -2.07 14.08
C VAL A 254 -16.81 -1.68 13.44
N VAL A 255 -16.43 -0.41 13.58
CA VAL A 255 -15.14 0.14 13.13
C VAL A 255 -14.35 0.66 14.33
N ASP A 256 -13.09 0.24 14.44
CA ASP A 256 -12.13 0.73 15.45
C ASP A 256 -10.94 1.39 14.72
N ALA A 257 -10.68 2.66 15.02
CA ALA A 257 -9.69 3.52 14.36
C ALA A 257 -8.43 3.74 15.22
N LYS A 258 -8.31 3.06 16.36
CA LYS A 258 -7.33 3.39 17.42
C LYS A 258 -5.93 2.82 17.17
N MET A 259 -5.39 2.99 15.97
CA MET A 259 -4.04 2.56 15.66
C MET A 259 -2.98 3.59 16.07
N SER A 260 -1.95 3.16 16.82
CA SER A 260 -0.75 3.96 17.08
C SER A 260 0.17 3.93 15.85
N LEU A 261 0.49 5.12 15.33
CA LEU A 261 1.32 5.31 14.12
C LEU A 261 2.77 5.71 14.44
N VAL A 262 3.17 5.62 15.71
CA VAL A 262 4.50 6.04 16.20
C VAL A 262 5.62 5.31 15.46
N SER A 263 5.49 4.01 15.23
CA SER A 263 6.51 3.24 14.51
C SER A 263 6.60 3.59 13.03
N TYR A 264 5.47 3.91 12.38
CA TYR A 264 5.47 4.42 11.01
C TYR A 264 6.15 5.80 10.91
N GLU A 265 5.89 6.68 11.87
CA GLU A 265 6.56 7.98 11.97
C GLU A 265 8.08 7.82 12.10
N HIS A 266 8.55 6.91 12.96
CA HIS A 266 9.96 6.62 13.10
C HIS A 266 10.57 6.09 11.80
N TYR A 267 9.90 5.14 11.13
CA TYR A 267 10.34 4.63 9.83
C TYR A 267 10.53 5.75 8.81
N PHE A 268 9.57 6.68 8.72
CA PHE A 268 9.61 7.74 7.73
C PHE A 268 10.66 8.82 8.03
N ASN A 269 10.94 9.09 9.30
CA ASN A 269 11.87 10.15 9.72
C ASN A 269 13.31 9.67 9.98
N SER A 270 13.55 8.36 10.10
CA SER A 270 14.90 7.81 10.25
C SER A 270 15.68 7.92 8.94
N GLU A 271 16.93 8.36 9.02
CA GLU A 271 17.87 8.40 7.88
C GLU A 271 18.80 7.17 7.85
N ASP A 272 18.88 6.42 8.97
CA ASP A 272 19.63 5.17 9.07
C ASP A 272 18.77 3.99 8.58
N PRO A 273 19.23 3.23 7.55
CA PRO A 273 18.54 2.04 7.07
C PRO A 273 18.26 0.98 8.15
N HIS A 274 19.13 0.85 9.15
CA HIS A 274 18.94 -0.12 10.23
C HIS A 274 17.80 0.31 11.17
N GLU A 275 17.74 1.59 11.52
CA GLU A 275 16.63 2.15 12.31
C GLU A 275 15.31 2.09 11.54
N GLN A 276 15.33 2.36 10.23
CA GLN A 276 14.16 2.21 9.37
C GLN A 276 13.64 0.77 9.42
N GLN A 277 14.49 -0.22 9.17
CA GLN A 277 14.06 -1.62 9.19
C GLN A 277 13.50 -2.03 10.56
N GLN A 278 14.10 -1.57 11.66
CA GLN A 278 13.58 -1.84 13.00
C GLN A 278 12.23 -1.17 13.25
N ALA A 279 12.06 0.08 12.82
CA ALA A 279 10.80 0.81 12.94
C ALA A 279 9.68 0.15 12.12
N LEU A 280 10.00 -0.37 10.93
CA LEU A 280 9.07 -1.13 10.10
C LEU A 280 8.59 -2.40 10.79
N LYS A 281 9.51 -3.19 11.36
CA LYS A 281 9.16 -4.39 12.15
C LYS A 281 8.26 -4.04 13.34
N ASN A 282 8.56 -2.94 14.03
CA ASN A 282 7.76 -2.46 15.15
C ASN A 282 6.36 -2.01 14.69
N HIS A 283 6.23 -1.40 13.52
CA HIS A 283 4.94 -1.00 12.92
C HIS A 283 4.06 -2.22 12.63
N VAL A 284 4.61 -3.23 11.96
CA VAL A 284 3.89 -4.50 11.71
C VAL A 284 3.49 -5.19 13.03
N ALA A 285 4.39 -5.21 14.02
CA ALA A 285 4.10 -5.78 15.33
C ALA A 285 2.97 -5.01 16.06
N SER A 286 2.94 -3.68 15.94
CA SER A 286 1.87 -2.83 16.47
C SER A 286 0.51 -3.21 15.87
N ILE A 287 0.44 -3.40 14.55
CA ILE A 287 -0.79 -3.84 13.86
C ILE A 287 -1.25 -5.19 14.40
N ARG A 288 -0.36 -6.19 14.46
CA ARG A 288 -0.71 -7.52 15.01
C ARG A 288 -1.20 -7.46 16.45
N ASN A 289 -0.56 -6.63 17.27
CA ASN A 289 -0.99 -6.46 18.66
C ASN A 289 -2.38 -5.84 18.74
N HIS A 290 -2.68 -4.85 17.88
CA HIS A 290 -4.01 -4.25 17.80
C HIS A 290 -5.07 -5.24 17.33
N MET A 291 -4.78 -6.03 16.30
CA MET A 291 -5.66 -7.13 15.86
C MET A 291 -5.96 -8.09 17.01
N ARG A 292 -4.94 -8.54 17.75
CA ARG A 292 -5.12 -9.42 18.91
C ARG A 292 -5.93 -8.77 20.03
N MET A 293 -5.77 -7.47 20.26
CA MET A 293 -6.56 -6.74 21.25
C MET A 293 -8.03 -6.62 20.83
N LEU A 294 -8.29 -6.37 19.54
CA LEU A 294 -9.63 -6.28 18.97
C LEU A 294 -10.34 -7.63 18.95
N SER A 295 -9.64 -8.70 18.58
CA SER A 295 -10.19 -10.05 18.54
C SER A 295 -10.67 -10.54 19.91
N ARG A 296 -10.11 -10.00 21.00
CA ARG A 296 -10.54 -10.28 22.39
C ARG A 296 -11.77 -9.48 22.82
N LYS A 297 -12.14 -8.43 22.09
CA LYS A 297 -13.35 -7.66 22.35
C LYS A 297 -14.47 -8.36 21.58
N ASP A 298 -15.30 -9.13 22.29
CA ASP A 298 -16.45 -9.86 21.73
C ASP A 298 -17.59 -8.90 21.32
N TYR A 299 -17.34 -8.03 20.34
CA TYR A 299 -18.34 -7.09 19.83
C TYR A 299 -19.58 -7.81 19.27
N HIS A 300 -19.40 -9.03 18.75
CA HIS A 300 -20.47 -9.91 18.26
C HIS A 300 -21.46 -10.35 19.33
N GLN A 301 -21.11 -10.24 20.62
CA GLN A 301 -21.96 -10.62 21.74
C GLN A 301 -22.71 -9.43 22.35
N LEU A 302 -22.56 -8.23 21.78
CA LEU A 302 -23.18 -7.03 22.34
C LEU A 302 -24.72 -7.04 22.11
N PRO A 303 -25.52 -6.91 23.18
CA PRO A 303 -26.97 -6.91 23.04
C PRO A 303 -27.45 -5.66 22.30
N GLY A 304 -28.22 -5.86 21.21
CA GLY A 304 -28.82 -4.78 20.43
C GLY A 304 -28.13 -4.48 19.09
N ILE A 305 -26.95 -5.04 18.85
CA ILE A 305 -26.25 -4.95 17.57
C ILE A 305 -26.53 -6.22 16.76
N ARG A 306 -26.95 -6.10 15.51
CA ARG A 306 -27.06 -7.22 14.55
C ARG A 306 -25.78 -7.30 13.73
N SER A 307 -24.66 -7.56 14.42
CA SER A 307 -23.34 -7.42 13.82
C SER A 307 -23.07 -8.46 12.73
N LEU A 308 -22.42 -8.06 11.64
CA LEU A 308 -21.70 -9.00 10.79
C LEU A 308 -20.61 -9.72 11.59
N ASP A 309 -20.19 -10.90 11.13
CA ASP A 309 -19.21 -11.75 11.81
C ASP A 309 -17.78 -11.15 11.85
N TYR A 310 -17.55 -9.90 11.42
CA TYR A 310 -16.23 -9.25 11.40
C TYR A 310 -16.22 -7.79 11.87
N VAL A 311 -15.08 -7.36 12.40
CA VAL A 311 -14.80 -5.98 12.84
C VAL A 311 -13.85 -5.31 11.84
N LEU A 312 -14.10 -4.04 11.49
CA LEU A 312 -13.18 -3.26 10.66
C LEU A 312 -12.11 -2.60 11.53
N MET A 313 -10.85 -2.92 11.27
CA MET A 313 -9.70 -2.22 11.86
C MET A 313 -9.23 -1.15 10.89
N PHE A 314 -9.50 0.12 11.22
CA PHE A 314 -9.22 1.25 10.36
C PHE A 314 -7.82 1.84 10.59
N ILE A 315 -7.07 1.98 9.50
CA ILE A 315 -5.73 2.58 9.47
C ILE A 315 -5.82 3.90 8.67
N PRO A 316 -5.77 5.07 9.34
CA PRO A 316 -6.08 6.35 8.70
C PRO A 316 -5.02 6.82 7.70
N ILE A 317 -3.79 6.30 7.79
CA ILE A 317 -2.70 6.63 6.87
C ILE A 317 -2.51 5.46 5.90
N GLU A 318 -3.05 5.62 4.69
CA GLU A 318 -2.97 4.60 3.63
C GLU A 318 -1.53 4.19 3.26
N PRO A 319 -0.54 5.10 3.16
CA PRO A 319 0.85 4.69 2.97
C PRO A 319 1.41 3.81 4.10
N ALA A 320 0.96 4.01 5.35
CA ALA A 320 1.36 3.19 6.49
C ALA A 320 0.75 1.79 6.41
N TYR A 321 -0.49 1.68 5.92
CA TYR A 321 -1.15 0.41 5.62
C TYR A 321 -0.43 -0.35 4.51
N LEU A 322 -0.19 0.28 3.37
CA LEU A 322 0.50 -0.34 2.22
C LEU A 322 1.91 -0.79 2.58
N LEU A 323 2.64 0.01 3.36
CA LEU A 323 3.98 -0.34 3.83
C LEU A 323 3.96 -1.59 4.73
N ALA A 324 2.97 -1.70 5.61
CA ALA A 324 2.81 -2.89 6.45
C ALA A 324 2.49 -4.15 5.64
N LEU A 325 1.60 -4.04 4.64
CA LEU A 325 1.28 -5.15 3.75
C LEU A 325 2.45 -5.57 2.87
N LYS A 326 3.30 -4.63 2.45
CA LYS A 326 4.51 -4.94 1.69
C LYS A 326 5.50 -5.76 2.50
N GLU A 327 5.68 -5.42 3.79
CA GLU A 327 6.59 -6.13 4.69
C GLU A 327 6.01 -7.48 5.17
N ALA A 328 4.71 -7.51 5.45
CA ALA A 328 4.01 -8.68 5.97
C ALA A 328 2.67 -8.90 5.24
N PRO A 329 2.70 -9.50 4.03
CA PRO A 329 1.50 -9.79 3.24
C PRO A 329 0.49 -10.67 3.98
N GLU A 330 0.96 -11.52 4.88
CA GLU A 330 0.14 -12.42 5.69
C GLU A 330 -0.80 -11.71 6.68
N LEU A 331 -0.63 -10.40 6.91
CA LEU A 331 -1.49 -9.63 7.82
C LEU A 331 -2.98 -9.71 7.45
N LEU A 332 -3.31 -9.76 6.15
CA LEU A 332 -4.70 -9.88 5.69
C LEU A 332 -5.31 -11.22 6.12
N ASP A 333 -4.60 -12.32 5.86
CA ASP A 333 -5.03 -13.67 6.25
C ASP A 333 -5.10 -13.83 7.78
N GLU A 334 -4.16 -13.23 8.51
CA GLU A 334 -4.17 -13.19 9.97
C GLU A 334 -5.41 -12.46 10.52
N GLY A 335 -5.77 -11.34 9.90
CA GLY A 335 -6.96 -10.57 10.25
C GLY A 335 -8.24 -11.37 10.00
N ILE A 336 -8.41 -11.94 8.81
CA ILE A 336 -9.60 -12.72 8.44
C ILE A 336 -9.81 -13.88 9.41
N LYS A 337 -8.76 -14.61 9.79
CA LYS A 337 -8.83 -15.71 10.78
C LYS A 337 -9.25 -15.26 12.17
N GLN A 338 -9.05 -13.98 12.49
CA GLN A 338 -9.43 -13.35 13.76
C GLN A 338 -10.75 -12.58 13.66
N ASN A 339 -11.49 -12.71 12.55
CA ASN A 339 -12.70 -11.94 12.26
C ASN A 339 -12.45 -10.42 12.23
N ILE A 340 -11.29 -10.01 11.73
CA ILE A 340 -10.89 -8.60 11.62
C ILE A 340 -10.51 -8.31 10.17
N MET A 341 -11.17 -7.31 9.59
CA MET A 341 -10.82 -6.82 8.26
C MET A 341 -10.04 -5.52 8.40
N LEU A 342 -8.79 -5.54 7.94
CA LEU A 342 -7.95 -4.35 7.86
C LEU A 342 -8.46 -3.46 6.73
N VAL A 343 -8.70 -2.19 7.03
CA VAL A 343 -9.18 -1.21 6.05
C VAL A 343 -8.40 0.10 6.16
N CYS A 344 -8.08 0.69 5.02
CA CYS A 344 -7.62 2.06 4.86
C CYS A 344 -8.73 2.92 4.22
N PRO A 345 -8.58 4.26 4.11
CA PRO A 345 -9.60 5.15 3.56
C PRO A 345 -10.23 4.69 2.23
N SER A 346 -9.42 4.26 1.27
CA SER A 346 -9.90 3.81 -0.05
C SER A 346 -10.71 2.51 0.04
N THR A 347 -10.21 1.52 0.77
CA THR A 347 -10.90 0.24 0.97
C THR A 347 -12.15 0.36 1.83
N LEU A 348 -12.17 1.28 2.79
CA LEU A 348 -13.35 1.55 3.61
C LEU A 348 -14.47 2.08 2.73
N LEU A 349 -14.18 3.07 1.87
CA LEU A 349 -15.18 3.63 0.94
C LEU A 349 -15.86 2.53 0.11
N VAL A 350 -15.06 1.64 -0.47
CA VAL A 350 -15.55 0.49 -1.24
C VAL A 350 -16.33 -0.51 -0.38
N ALA A 351 -15.92 -0.72 0.88
CA ALA A 351 -16.59 -1.64 1.79
C ALA A 351 -17.95 -1.12 2.27
N VAL A 352 -18.18 0.20 2.26
CA VAL A 352 -19.48 0.79 2.63
C VAL A 352 -20.35 1.15 1.44
N GLU A 353 -19.78 1.21 0.22
CA GLU A 353 -20.52 1.53 -1.02
C GLU A 353 -21.05 0.28 -1.75
N ASN A 354 -20.50 -0.92 -1.49
CA ASN A 354 -20.85 -2.17 -2.18
C ASN A 354 -21.96 -3.02 -1.52
N ASP A 355 -22.67 -2.54 -0.50
CA ASP A 355 -23.78 -3.27 0.13
C ASP A 355 -25.07 -2.43 0.26
#